data_AF-A0A078BCB1-F1
#
_entry.id   AF-A0A078BCB1-F1
#
_cell.length_a   1.000
_cell.length_b   1.000
_cell.length_c   1.000
_cell.angle_alpha   90.00
_cell.angle_beta   90.00
_cell.angle_gamma   90.00
#
_symmetry.space_group_name_H-M   'P 1'
#
loop_
_entity.id
_entity.type
_entity.pdbx_description
1 polymer ?
#
loop_
_entity_poly.entity_id
_entity_poly.type
_entity_poly.pdbx_seq_one_letter_code
_entity_poly.pdbx_strand_id
1 'polypeptide(L)'
;PGADMSIYFPYTETDRRLTSFHLEIEELLYSSVENEEHICVLKDRNKPIIFTMARLDRVKNITGLVEWYGKNARLRELVNLVVVAGDRRKESKDLGEKAEMKKMYGLIETYKLNGQFRWISSQMNRVRNGELYRVICDTKGAFVQ
;
A
#
# COMPACT_ATOMS: atom_id res chain seq x y z
N PRO A 1 -1.05 21.52 -14.38
CA PRO A 1 -1.58 20.16 -14.12
C PRO A 1 -2.37 20.17 -12.80
N GLY A 2 -3.16 19.12 -12.53
CA GLY A 2 -3.94 19.00 -11.30
C GLY A 2 -4.50 17.59 -11.16
N ALA A 3 -5.13 17.30 -10.02
CA ALA A 3 -5.91 16.09 -9.82
C ALA A 3 -7.36 16.32 -10.27
N ASP A 4 -7.97 15.30 -10.88
CA ASP A 4 -9.39 15.34 -11.25
C ASP A 4 -10.25 15.39 -9.97
N MET A 5 -10.93 16.52 -9.72
CA MET A 5 -11.70 16.78 -8.50
C MET A 5 -12.96 15.91 -8.38
N SER A 6 -13.38 15.24 -9.47
CA SER A 6 -14.44 14.23 -9.40
C SER A 6 -13.95 12.92 -8.78
N ILE A 7 -12.65 12.63 -8.88
CA ILE A 7 -12.02 11.40 -8.37
C ILE A 7 -11.39 11.65 -6.99
N TYR A 8 -10.64 12.75 -6.86
CA TYR A 8 -9.88 13.09 -5.66
C TYR A 8 -10.53 14.30 -4.99
N PHE A 9 -11.16 14.05 -3.85
CA PHE A 9 -11.86 15.03 -3.03
C PHE A 9 -11.67 14.71 -1.54
N PRO A 10 -11.89 15.66 -0.62
CA PRO A 10 -11.74 15.48 0.81
C PRO A 10 -12.50 14.27 1.37
N TYR A 11 -11.86 13.50 2.25
CA TYR A 11 -12.46 12.31 2.87
C TYR A 11 -13.65 12.63 3.79
N THR A 12 -13.77 13.90 4.20
CA THR A 12 -14.84 14.42 5.07
C THR A 12 -16.17 14.66 4.34
N GLU A 13 -16.18 14.66 3.01
CA GLU A 13 -17.40 14.79 2.22
C GLU A 13 -18.12 13.43 2.12
N THR A 14 -18.83 13.04 3.18
CA THR A 14 -19.44 11.71 3.35
C THR A 14 -20.41 11.33 2.23
N ASP A 15 -21.19 12.29 1.73
CA ASP A 15 -22.21 12.05 0.70
C ASP A 15 -21.61 11.68 -0.66
N ARG A 16 -20.33 11.99 -0.87
CA ARG A 16 -19.60 11.66 -2.10
C ARG A 16 -18.79 10.36 -1.98
N ARG A 17 -18.71 9.77 -0.78
CA ARG A 17 -17.92 8.55 -0.55
C ARG A 17 -18.46 7.39 -1.37
N LEU A 18 -17.56 6.63 -1.97
CA LEU A 18 -17.91 5.50 -2.82
C LEU A 18 -17.93 4.22 -1.98
N THR A 19 -18.90 4.11 -1.08
CA THR A 19 -19.02 3.02 -0.09
C THR A 19 -19.17 1.64 -0.72
N SER A 20 -19.62 1.56 -1.97
CA SER A 20 -19.65 0.31 -2.74
C SER A 20 -18.27 -0.33 -2.91
N PHE A 21 -17.17 0.43 -2.86
CA PHE A 21 -15.81 -0.10 -2.92
C PHE A 21 -15.25 -0.55 -1.57
N HIS A 22 -15.95 -0.32 -0.44
CA HIS A 22 -15.39 -0.58 0.89
C HIS A 22 -15.07 -2.06 1.09
N LEU A 23 -15.93 -2.98 0.64
CA LEU A 23 -15.66 -4.42 0.72
C LEU A 23 -14.40 -4.83 -0.05
N GLU A 24 -14.21 -4.29 -1.25
CA GLU A 24 -13.01 -4.56 -2.05
C GLU A 24 -11.75 -3.98 -1.39
N ILE A 25 -11.84 -2.76 -0.83
CA ILE A 25 -10.72 -2.11 -0.16
C ILE A 25 -10.37 -2.82 1.15
N GLU A 26 -11.38 -3.28 1.90
CA GLU A 26 -11.17 -4.07 3.12
C GLU A 26 -10.50 -5.40 2.82
N GLU A 27 -10.89 -6.10 1.74
CA GLU A 27 -10.20 -7.30 1.28
C GLU A 27 -8.75 -6.96 0.92
N LEU A 28 -8.54 -5.93 0.10
CA LEU A 28 -7.22 -5.52 -0.36
C LEU A 28 -6.27 -5.20 0.80
N LEU A 29 -6.75 -4.51 1.84
CA LEU A 29 -5.94 -4.09 2.99
C LEU A 29 -5.80 -5.17 4.06
N TYR A 30 -6.87 -5.90 4.38
CA TYR A 30 -6.99 -6.64 5.64
C TYR A 30 -7.34 -8.12 5.48
N SER A 31 -7.50 -8.62 4.26
CA SER A 31 -7.64 -10.06 4.00
C SER A 31 -6.42 -10.81 4.53
N SER A 32 -6.66 -11.99 5.12
CA SER A 32 -5.60 -12.88 5.56
C SER A 32 -5.02 -13.73 4.42
N VAL A 33 -5.60 -13.62 3.22
CA VAL A 33 -5.10 -14.30 2.02
C VAL A 33 -3.83 -13.60 1.55
N GLU A 34 -2.86 -14.38 1.11
CA GLU A 34 -1.66 -13.91 0.43
C GLU A 34 -1.62 -14.50 -0.98
N ASN A 35 -1.45 -13.64 -1.99
CA ASN A 35 -1.44 -14.01 -3.40
C ASN A 35 -0.70 -12.95 -4.26
N GLU A 36 -0.79 -13.07 -5.57
CA GLU A 36 -0.16 -12.13 -6.50
C GLU A 36 -0.75 -10.70 -6.42
N GLU A 37 -1.96 -10.53 -5.88
CA GLU A 37 -2.55 -9.21 -5.65
C GLU A 37 -2.04 -8.56 -4.36
N HIS A 38 -1.91 -9.30 -3.27
CA HIS A 38 -1.42 -8.77 -1.99
C HIS A 38 -0.62 -9.82 -1.19
N ILE A 39 0.48 -9.41 -0.59
CA ILE A 39 1.38 -10.26 0.22
C ILE A 39 1.56 -9.64 1.61
N CYS A 40 1.81 -10.50 2.60
CA CYS A 40 1.77 -10.22 4.03
C CYS A 40 0.38 -9.79 4.51
N VAL A 41 0.15 -9.91 5.81
CA VAL A 41 -1.12 -9.54 6.44
C VAL A 41 -0.94 -8.41 7.44
N LEU A 42 -1.99 -7.62 7.66
CA LEU A 42 -2.05 -6.65 8.76
C LEU A 42 -2.74 -7.31 9.95
N LYS A 43 -2.00 -7.51 11.05
CA LYS A 43 -2.52 -8.18 12.25
C LYS A 43 -3.44 -7.27 13.05
N ASP A 44 -3.09 -6.00 13.16
CA ASP A 44 -3.88 -5.01 13.89
C ASP A 44 -4.51 -4.02 12.90
N ARG A 45 -5.83 -4.12 12.73
CA ARG A 45 -6.60 -3.29 11.80
C ARG A 45 -6.86 -1.88 12.34
N ASN A 46 -6.63 -1.64 13.63
CA ASN A 46 -6.92 -0.35 14.27
C ASN A 46 -5.74 0.62 14.17
N LYS A 47 -4.55 0.15 13.79
CA LYS A 47 -3.39 1.03 13.61
C LYS A 47 -3.56 1.94 12.39
N PRO A 48 -3.14 3.21 12.49
CA PRO A 48 -3.03 4.07 11.32
C PRO A 48 -2.13 3.45 10.24
N ILE A 49 -2.41 3.80 8.99
CA ILE A 49 -1.64 3.30 7.84
C ILE A 49 -0.72 4.40 7.32
N ILE A 50 0.58 4.11 7.24
CA ILE A 50 1.46 4.81 6.30
C ILE A 50 1.29 4.16 4.94
N PHE A 51 0.92 4.97 3.95
CA PHE A 51 0.58 4.53 2.61
C PHE A 51 1.52 5.14 1.57
N THR A 52 1.91 4.32 0.59
CA THR A 52 2.54 4.81 -0.63
C THR A 52 2.02 4.04 -1.85
N MET A 53 1.96 4.71 -2.99
CA MET A 53 1.54 4.12 -4.25
C MET A 53 2.37 4.69 -5.40
N ALA A 54 3.18 3.84 -6.02
CA ALA A 54 4.05 4.24 -7.12
C ALA A 54 4.42 3.05 -8.00
N ARG A 55 5.05 3.33 -9.14
CA ARG A 55 5.76 2.30 -9.90
C ARG A 55 6.92 1.74 -9.05
N LEU A 56 7.23 0.47 -9.26
CA LEU A 56 8.36 -0.17 -8.59
C LEU A 56 9.61 -0.06 -9.46
N ASP A 57 10.34 1.04 -9.29
CA ASP A 57 11.63 1.27 -9.91
C ASP A 57 12.63 1.84 -8.89
N ARG A 58 13.91 1.80 -9.22
CA ARG A 58 15.00 2.22 -8.32
C ARG A 58 14.89 3.69 -7.90
N VAL A 59 14.36 4.56 -8.77
CA VAL A 59 14.26 6.00 -8.50
C VAL A 59 13.15 6.28 -7.50
N LYS A 60 12.05 5.53 -7.56
CA LYS A 60 10.95 5.63 -6.58
C LYS A 60 11.34 5.17 -5.17
N ASN A 61 12.42 4.39 -5.03
CA ASN A 61 13.01 4.01 -3.74
C ASN A 61 12.03 3.41 -2.72
N ILE A 62 11.03 2.66 -3.20
CA ILE A 62 10.01 2.03 -2.35
C ILE A 62 10.64 0.99 -1.42
N THR A 63 11.67 0.27 -1.87
CA THR A 63 12.40 -0.69 -1.04
C THR A 63 13.20 0.00 0.07
N GLY A 64 13.72 1.21 -0.16
CA GLY A 64 14.35 2.03 0.87
C GLY A 64 13.38 2.43 1.99
N LEU A 65 12.14 2.83 1.65
CA LEU A 65 11.08 3.08 2.63
C LEU A 65 10.79 1.82 3.49
N VAL A 66 10.67 0.66 2.84
CA VAL A 66 10.41 -0.61 3.54
C VAL A 66 11.57 -0.97 4.47
N GLU A 67 12.81 -0.71 4.06
CA GLU A 67 13.98 -0.88 4.92
C GLU A 67 13.95 0.05 6.14
N TRP A 68 13.65 1.34 5.96
CA TRP A 68 13.55 2.31 7.06
C TRP A 68 12.45 1.92 8.05
N TYR A 69 11.30 1.52 7.55
CA TYR A 69 10.21 1.02 8.37
C TYR A 69 10.62 -0.24 9.13
N GLY A 70 11.22 -1.22 8.45
CA GLY A 70 11.66 -2.48 9.05
C GLY A 70 12.64 -2.31 10.21
N LYS A 71 13.57 -1.35 10.09
CA LYS A 71 14.58 -1.02 11.11
C LYS A 71 14.04 -0.25 12.32
N ASN A 72 12.91 0.45 12.18
CA ASN A 72 12.41 1.34 13.23
C ASN A 72 11.28 0.68 14.04
N ALA A 73 11.66 0.07 15.17
CA ALA A 73 10.71 -0.62 16.06
C ALA A 73 9.58 0.30 16.56
N ARG A 74 9.91 1.54 16.95
CA ARG A 74 8.92 2.53 17.39
C ARG A 74 7.89 2.83 16.31
N LEU A 75 8.32 2.99 15.06
CA LEU A 75 7.39 3.24 13.95
C LEU A 75 6.47 2.04 13.73
N ARG A 76 7.00 0.82 13.70
CA ARG A 76 6.23 -0.42 13.54
C ARG A 76 5.23 -0.67 14.68
N GLU A 77 5.55 -0.18 15.88
CA GLU A 77 4.63 -0.23 17.01
C GLU A 77 3.43 0.69 16.79
N LEU A 78 3.64 1.88 16.23
CA LEU A 78 2.61 2.91 16.08
C LEU A 78 1.69 2.71 14.87
N VAL A 79 2.21 2.23 13.75
CA VAL A 79 1.49 2.21 12.46
C VAL A 79 1.73 0.93 11.66
N ASN A 80 0.83 0.65 10.72
CA ASN A 80 1.06 -0.33 9.66
C ASN A 80 1.68 0.36 8.44
N LEU A 81 2.42 -0.39 7.62
CA LEU A 81 2.92 0.07 6.33
C LEU A 81 2.19 -0.64 5.18
N VAL A 82 1.60 0.14 4.28
CA VAL A 82 0.94 -0.36 3.07
C VAL A 82 1.62 0.24 1.84
N VAL A 83 2.10 -0.63 0.96
CA VAL A 83 2.82 -0.26 -0.26
C VAL A 83 2.06 -0.81 -1.46
N VAL A 84 1.64 0.05 -2.38
CA VAL A 84 1.13 -0.33 -3.70
C VAL A 84 2.23 -0.11 -4.73
N ALA A 85 2.91 -1.17 -5.16
CA ALA A 85 4.00 -1.06 -6.11
C ALA A 85 4.28 -2.37 -6.86
N GLY A 86 4.52 -2.26 -8.18
CA GLY A 86 4.81 -3.39 -9.06
C GLY A 86 3.57 -4.23 -9.36
N ASP A 87 3.60 -5.06 -10.39
CA ASP A 87 2.47 -5.91 -10.78
C ASP A 87 2.89 -7.39 -10.78
N ARG A 88 2.59 -8.12 -9.70
CA ARG A 88 3.02 -9.52 -9.54
C ARG A 88 2.10 -10.53 -10.22
N ARG A 89 0.96 -10.08 -10.79
CA ARG A 89 0.00 -10.94 -11.53
C ARG A 89 0.51 -11.42 -12.89
N LYS A 90 1.68 -10.93 -13.29
CA LYS A 90 2.36 -11.26 -14.52
C LYS A 90 3.86 -11.24 -14.28
N GLU A 91 4.60 -11.99 -15.07
CA GLU A 91 6.04 -11.88 -15.04
C GLU A 91 6.46 -10.49 -15.55
N SER A 92 7.19 -9.73 -14.73
CA SER A 92 7.76 -8.47 -15.17
C SER A 92 8.76 -8.71 -16.31
N LYS A 93 8.84 -7.79 -17.26
CA LYS A 93 9.88 -7.78 -18.31
C LYS A 93 10.96 -6.73 -18.03
N ASP A 94 10.76 -5.90 -17.01
CA ASP A 94 11.67 -4.82 -16.62
C ASP A 94 12.68 -5.34 -15.58
N LEU A 95 13.97 -5.26 -15.92
CA LEU A 95 15.04 -5.74 -15.03
C LEU A 95 15.15 -4.94 -13.73
N GLY A 96 14.83 -3.64 -13.77
CA GLY A 96 14.78 -2.78 -12.59
C GLY A 96 13.65 -3.18 -11.65
N GLU A 97 12.44 -3.39 -12.19
CA GLU A 97 11.31 -3.89 -11.41
C GLU A 97 11.61 -5.27 -10.82
N LYS A 98 12.18 -6.20 -11.60
CA LYS A 98 12.60 -7.53 -11.08
C LYS A 98 13.58 -7.41 -9.92
N ALA A 99 14.57 -6.53 -10.03
CA ALA A 99 15.57 -6.31 -8.98
C ALA A 99 14.93 -5.72 -7.71
N GLU A 100 14.02 -4.76 -7.85
CA GLU A 100 13.31 -4.17 -6.72
C GLU A 100 12.30 -5.14 -6.08
N MET A 101 11.62 -5.98 -6.86
CA MET A 101 10.79 -7.07 -6.34
C MET A 101 11.62 -8.05 -5.50
N LYS A 102 12.79 -8.46 -6.01
CA LYS A 102 13.70 -9.36 -5.27
C LYS A 102 14.14 -8.75 -3.94
N LYS A 103 14.48 -7.45 -3.93
CA LYS A 103 14.80 -6.72 -2.69
C LYS A 103 13.61 -6.69 -1.73
N MET A 104 12.40 -6.41 -2.24
CA MET A 104 11.19 -6.36 -1.42
C MET A 104 10.98 -7.67 -0.65
N TYR A 105 11.06 -8.82 -1.33
CA TYR A 105 10.97 -10.13 -0.67
C TYR A 105 12.07 -10.32 0.39
N GLY A 106 13.32 -9.97 0.07
CA GLY A 106 14.42 -10.06 1.03
C GLY A 106 14.22 -9.19 2.27
N LEU A 107 13.66 -7.99 2.13
CA LEU A 107 13.35 -7.09 3.24
C LEU A 107 12.21 -7.62 4.11
N ILE A 108 11.17 -8.18 3.50
CA ILE A 108 10.05 -8.82 4.21
C ILE A 108 10.57 -9.92 5.14
N GLU A 109 11.45 -10.79 4.62
CA GLU A 109 12.04 -11.88 5.38
C GLU A 109 13.00 -11.37 6.46
N THR A 110 13.94 -10.50 6.08
CA THR A 110 14.99 -9.96 6.97
C THR A 110 14.39 -9.25 8.19
N TYR A 111 13.38 -8.40 7.98
CA TYR A 111 12.77 -7.62 9.05
C TYR A 111 11.52 -8.27 9.65
N LYS A 112 11.14 -9.48 9.20
CA LYS A 112 9.94 -10.21 9.63
C LYS A 112 8.70 -9.31 9.61
N LEU A 113 8.41 -8.75 8.44
CA LEU A 113 7.39 -7.70 8.29
C LEU A 113 5.94 -8.21 8.32
N ASN A 114 5.73 -9.51 8.22
CA ASN A 114 4.39 -10.08 8.23
C ASN A 114 3.67 -9.75 9.56
N GLY A 115 2.43 -9.28 9.45
CA GLY A 115 1.63 -8.76 10.57
C GLY A 115 1.63 -7.23 10.70
N GLN A 116 2.57 -6.50 10.08
CA GLN A 116 2.62 -5.03 10.14
C GLN A 116 2.84 -4.38 8.76
N PHE A 117 2.86 -5.19 7.70
CA PHE A 117 3.15 -4.77 6.34
C PHE A 117 2.17 -5.40 5.36
N ARG A 118 1.77 -4.65 4.34
CA ARG A 118 0.92 -5.11 3.24
C ARG A 118 1.51 -4.63 1.92
N TRP A 119 1.91 -5.56 1.06
CA TRP A 119 2.42 -5.25 -0.27
C TRP A 119 1.39 -5.59 -1.35
N ILE A 120 0.78 -4.56 -1.92
CA ILE A 120 -0.29 -4.64 -2.91
C ILE A 120 0.28 -4.43 -4.32
N SER A 121 -0.16 -5.25 -5.27
CA SER A 121 0.12 -5.10 -6.69
C SER A 121 -0.61 -3.90 -7.28
N SER A 122 -0.12 -3.42 -8.42
CA SER A 122 -0.55 -2.17 -9.04
C SER A 122 -2.06 -2.05 -9.20
N GLN A 123 -2.60 -0.90 -8.76
CA GLN A 123 -4.02 -0.59 -8.77
C GLN A 123 -4.38 0.28 -9.98
N MET A 124 -5.10 -0.30 -10.94
CA MET A 124 -5.38 0.34 -12.24
C MET A 124 -6.69 1.14 -12.28
N ASN A 125 -7.59 0.92 -11.31
CA ASN A 125 -8.86 1.62 -11.25
C ASN A 125 -8.71 2.96 -10.51
N ARG A 126 -8.54 4.05 -11.26
CA ARG A 126 -8.38 5.41 -10.69
C ARG A 126 -9.54 5.85 -9.79
N VAL A 127 -10.76 5.38 -10.04
CA VAL A 127 -11.95 5.74 -9.23
C VAL A 127 -11.84 5.07 -7.86
N ARG A 128 -11.53 3.77 -7.83
CA ARG A 128 -11.27 3.03 -6.59
C ARG A 128 -10.04 3.57 -5.86
N ASN A 129 -8.99 3.97 -6.58
CA ASN A 129 -7.79 4.57 -5.98
C ASN A 129 -8.12 5.85 -5.22
N GLY A 130 -9.02 6.70 -5.75
CA GLY A 130 -9.52 7.87 -5.03
C GLY A 130 -10.16 7.50 -3.69
N GLU A 131 -10.97 6.43 -3.67
CA GLU A 131 -11.58 5.93 -2.42
C GLU A 131 -10.55 5.31 -1.48
N LEU A 132 -9.55 4.59 -2.01
CA LEU A 132 -8.45 4.04 -1.21
C LEU A 132 -7.73 5.16 -0.44
N TYR A 133 -7.38 6.28 -1.08
CA TYR A 133 -6.78 7.42 -0.38
C TYR A 133 -7.66 7.92 0.78
N ARG A 134 -8.98 8.02 0.57
CA ARG A 134 -9.92 8.45 1.61
C ARG A 134 -10.05 7.44 2.75
N VAL A 135 -10.04 6.14 2.46
CA VAL A 135 -10.01 5.08 3.48
C VAL A 135 -8.72 5.15 4.31
N ILE A 136 -7.57 5.46 3.71
CA ILE A 136 -6.33 5.70 4.48
C ILE A 136 -6.52 6.90 5.43
N CYS A 137 -7.18 7.98 5.00
CA CYS A 137 -7.49 9.10 5.88
C CYS A 137 -8.41 8.71 7.05
N ASP A 138 -9.35 7.79 6.86
CA ASP A 138 -10.21 7.28 7.93
C ASP A 138 -9.39 6.60 9.04
N THR A 139 -8.30 5.90 8.68
CA THR A 139 -7.35 5.31 9.64
C THR A 139 -6.49 6.34 10.40
N LYS A 140 -6.64 7.64 10.11
CA LYS A 140 -5.73 8.71 10.57
C LYS A 140 -4.28 8.47 10.14
N GLY A 141 -4.12 7.84 8.99
CA GLY A 141 -2.84 7.51 8.38
C GLY A 141 -2.16 8.71 7.71
N ALA A 142 -1.07 8.41 6.99
CA ALA A 142 -0.30 9.39 6.25
C ALA A 142 0.15 8.83 4.89
N PHE A 143 0.41 9.73 3.94
CA PHE A 143 1.05 9.38 2.67
C PHE A 143 2.54 9.72 2.71
N VAL A 144 3.37 8.84 2.15
CA VAL A 144 4.83 9.04 2.03
C VAL A 144 5.29 8.77 0.59
N GLN A 145 6.22 9.58 0.10
CA GLN A 145 6.76 9.54 -1.26
C GLN A 145 8.26 9.81 -1.24
#